data_AF-A0A0R2QXG8-F1
#
_entry.id   AF-A0A0R2QXG8-F1
#
_cell.length_a   1.000
_cell.length_b   1.000
_cell.length_c   1.000
_cell.angle_alpha   90.00
_cell.angle_beta   90.00
_cell.angle_gamma   90.00
#
_symmetry.space_group_name_H-M   'P 1'
#
loop_
_entity.id
_entity.type
_entity.pdbx_description
1 polymer ?
#
loop_
_entity_poly.entity_id
_entity_poly.type
_entity_poly.pdbx_seq_one_letter_code
_entity_poly.pdbx_strand_id
1 'polypeptide(L)'
;MQRKIKAAQSARALTKRDVEVLMNSYDANPQQALTRALRIVTGMPNATWKSLVAQVSTALEDRELLYSADQSCLDQLAEQLNERRII
;
A
#
# COMPACT_ATOMS: atom_id res chain seq x y z
N MET A 1 -16.56 16.40 14.72
CA MET A 1 -15.23 15.88 14.29
C MET A 1 -15.36 15.10 12.97
N GLN A 2 -15.55 15.79 11.84
CA GLN A 2 -15.83 15.20 10.50
C GLN A 2 -14.55 14.98 9.67
N ARG A 3 -13.58 14.19 10.16
CA ARG A 3 -12.34 13.88 9.40
C ARG A 3 -12.28 12.48 8.80
N LYS A 4 -13.32 11.65 8.97
CA LYS A 4 -13.32 10.26 8.47
C LYS A 4 -13.92 10.10 7.06
N ILE A 5 -14.68 11.09 6.57
CA ILE A 5 -15.51 10.92 5.36
C ILE A 5 -14.76 11.23 4.05
N LYS A 6 -13.68 12.04 4.08
CA LYS A 6 -12.93 12.39 2.85
C LYS A 6 -11.91 11.33 2.41
N ALA A 7 -11.35 10.55 3.32
CA ALA A 7 -10.33 9.55 2.97
C ALA A 7 -10.90 8.41 2.10
N ALA A 8 -12.13 7.97 2.39
CA ALA A 8 -12.80 6.93 1.62
C ALA A 8 -13.13 7.36 0.17
N GLN A 9 -13.24 8.65 -0.12
CA GLN A 9 -13.60 9.16 -1.45
C GLN A 9 -12.41 9.22 -2.45
N SER A 10 -11.17 9.06 -1.97
CA SER A 10 -9.98 9.15 -2.82
C SER A 10 -9.34 7.79 -3.11
N ALA A 11 -9.88 6.72 -2.53
CA ALA A 11 -9.41 5.37 -2.77
C ALA A 11 -9.73 4.99 -4.22
N ARG A 12 -8.70 4.61 -4.98
CA ARG A 12 -8.86 4.15 -6.37
C ARG A 12 -7.95 2.96 -6.64
N ALA A 13 -8.35 2.13 -7.61
CA ALA A 13 -7.48 1.07 -8.12
C ALA A 13 -6.18 1.68 -8.69
N LEU A 14 -5.09 0.92 -8.62
CA LEU A 14 -3.82 1.33 -9.23
C LEU A 14 -3.98 1.37 -10.75
N THR A 15 -3.58 2.47 -11.37
CA THR A 15 -3.53 2.53 -12.84
C THR A 15 -2.27 1.81 -13.35
N LYS A 16 -2.21 1.54 -14.66
CA LYS A 16 -0.99 0.98 -15.30
C LYS A 16 0.26 1.77 -14.90
N ARG A 17 0.17 3.11 -14.95
CA ARG A 17 1.27 4.00 -14.61
C ARG A 17 1.65 3.92 -13.14
N ASP A 18 0.69 3.77 -12.24
CA ASP A 18 0.96 3.64 -10.80
C ASP A 18 1.73 2.34 -10.52
N VAL A 19 1.39 1.25 -11.23
CA VAL A 19 2.11 -0.03 -11.14
C VAL A 19 3.50 0.07 -11.76
N GLU A 20 3.65 0.73 -12.91
CA GLU A 20 4.98 0.96 -13.53
C GLU A 20 5.89 1.76 -12.59
N VAL A 21 5.38 2.81 -11.95
CA VAL A 21 6.13 3.60 -10.96
C VAL A 21 6.44 2.77 -9.70
N LEU A 22 5.49 1.95 -9.25
CA LEU A 22 5.70 1.00 -8.16
C LEU A 22 6.88 0.08 -8.48
N MET A 23 6.82 -0.66 -9.60
CA MET A 23 7.84 -1.63 -10.00
C MET A 23 9.20 -0.97 -10.22
N ASN A 24 9.23 0.19 -10.87
CA ASN A 24 10.48 0.92 -11.11
C ASN A 24 11.13 1.45 -9.81
N SER A 25 10.32 1.76 -8.80
CA SER A 25 10.81 2.23 -7.50
C SER A 25 11.03 1.10 -6.50
N TYR A 26 10.47 -0.10 -6.78
CA TYR A 26 10.48 -1.24 -5.87
C TYR A 26 11.88 -1.79 -5.69
N ASP A 27 12.65 -1.88 -6.79
CA ASP A 27 14.04 -2.35 -6.77
C ASP A 27 14.95 -1.46 -5.90
N ALA A 28 14.72 -0.15 -5.93
CA ALA A 28 15.49 0.82 -5.15
C ALA A 28 15.01 0.95 -3.69
N ASN A 29 13.70 1.00 -3.47
CA ASN A 29 13.08 1.23 -2.16
C ASN A 29 11.69 0.59 -2.09
N PRO A 30 11.59 -0.72 -1.79
CA PRO A 30 10.33 -1.47 -1.87
C PRO A 30 9.28 -0.92 -0.89
N GLN A 31 9.70 -0.57 0.34
CA GLN A 31 8.81 0.01 1.34
C GLN A 31 8.20 1.35 0.88
N GLN A 32 9.00 2.24 0.27
CA GLN A 32 8.51 3.54 -0.20
C GLN A 32 7.56 3.37 -1.40
N ALA A 33 7.90 2.45 -2.31
CA ALA A 33 7.11 2.13 -3.48
C ALA A 33 5.72 1.59 -3.06
N LEU A 34 5.70 0.60 -2.16
CA LEU A 34 4.47 0.06 -1.59
C LEU A 34 3.68 1.10 -0.79
N THR A 35 4.35 1.96 -0.03
CA THR A 35 3.69 3.07 0.68
C THR A 35 2.90 3.94 -0.29
N ARG A 36 3.48 4.33 -1.42
CA ARG A 36 2.78 5.14 -2.44
C ARG A 36 1.57 4.39 -3.02
N ALA A 37 1.75 3.13 -3.38
CA ALA A 37 0.65 2.33 -3.93
C ALA A 37 -0.50 2.17 -2.90
N LEU A 38 -0.18 1.85 -1.64
CA LEU A 38 -1.14 1.77 -0.54
C LEU A 38 -1.90 3.07 -0.32
N ARG A 39 -1.25 4.23 -0.40
CA ARG A 39 -1.92 5.54 -0.28
C ARG A 39 -2.99 5.75 -1.34
N ILE A 40 -2.77 5.24 -2.54
CA ILE A 40 -3.71 5.34 -3.67
C ILE A 40 -4.89 4.40 -3.43
N VAL A 41 -4.64 3.11 -3.13
CA VAL A 41 -5.72 2.13 -2.93
C VAL A 41 -6.53 2.37 -1.66
N THR A 42 -5.93 2.93 -0.61
CA THR A 42 -6.65 3.28 0.63
C THR A 42 -7.26 4.68 0.60
N GLY A 43 -6.90 5.51 -0.38
CA GLY A 43 -7.35 6.91 -0.46
C GLY A 43 -6.77 7.81 0.63
N MET A 44 -5.64 7.42 1.22
CA MET A 44 -5.00 8.12 2.34
C MET A 44 -3.64 8.72 1.93
N PRO A 45 -3.59 9.82 1.17
CA PRO A 45 -2.34 10.38 0.63
C PRO A 45 -1.33 10.80 1.72
N ASN A 46 -1.81 11.12 2.92
CA ASN A 46 -0.98 11.58 4.04
C ASN A 46 -0.77 10.50 5.11
N ALA A 47 -1.23 9.27 4.90
CA ALA A 47 -1.03 8.19 5.87
C ALA A 47 0.42 7.70 5.87
N THR A 48 0.87 7.29 7.06
CA THR A 48 2.17 6.65 7.27
C THR A 48 2.11 5.18 6.90
N TRP A 49 3.26 4.55 6.63
CA TRP A 49 3.37 3.10 6.40
C TRP A 49 2.61 2.29 7.45
N LYS A 50 2.81 2.62 8.74
CA LYS A 50 2.10 1.96 9.86
C LYS A 50 0.58 2.06 9.76
N SER A 51 0.06 3.24 9.45
CA SER A 51 -1.39 3.43 9.30
C SER A 51 -1.95 2.69 8.08
N LEU A 52 -1.19 2.60 6.99
CA LEU A 52 -1.59 1.91 5.77
C LEU A 52 -1.57 0.39 5.96
N VAL A 53 -0.48 -0.14 6.51
CA VAL A 53 -0.32 -1.56 6.86
C VAL A 53 -1.38 -2.00 7.85
N ALA A 54 -1.74 -1.16 8.83
CA ALA A 54 -2.84 -1.45 9.74
C ALA A 54 -4.22 -1.53 9.06
N GLN A 55 -4.40 -0.88 7.91
CA GLN A 55 -5.65 -0.90 7.14
C GLN A 55 -5.75 -2.10 6.19
N VAL A 56 -4.63 -2.55 5.62
CA VAL A 56 -4.61 -3.67 4.67
C VAL A 56 -4.39 -5.02 5.34
N SER A 57 -3.62 -5.06 6.43
CA SER A 57 -3.34 -6.28 7.18
C SER A 57 -4.03 -6.20 8.54
N THR A 58 -4.90 -7.17 8.83
CA THR A 58 -5.58 -7.31 10.14
C THR A 58 -4.79 -8.16 11.12
N ALA A 59 -3.97 -9.10 10.63
CA ALA A 59 -3.10 -9.94 11.44
C ALA A 59 -1.88 -9.15 11.94
N LEU A 60 -1.54 -9.31 13.22
CA LEU A 60 -0.41 -8.63 13.85
C LEU A 60 0.94 -9.12 13.31
N GLU A 61 1.06 -10.43 13.06
CA GLU A 61 2.28 -11.07 12.56
C GLU A 61 2.69 -10.52 11.19
N ASP A 62 1.75 -10.39 10.24
CA ASP A 62 1.98 -9.76 8.94
C ASP A 62 2.46 -8.31 9.08
N ARG A 63 1.94 -7.57 10.06
CA ARG A 63 2.36 -6.17 10.29
C ARG A 63 3.79 -6.11 10.78
N GLU A 64 4.19 -7.00 11.68
CA GLU A 64 5.56 -7.04 12.20
C GLU A 64 6.57 -7.40 11.10
N LEU A 65 6.23 -8.36 10.24
CA LEU A 65 7.05 -8.71 9.07
C LEU A 65 7.15 -7.53 8.07
N LEU A 66 6.04 -6.84 7.82
CA LEU A 66 6.03 -5.61 6.99
C LEU A 66 6.78 -4.44 7.65
N TYR A 67 6.85 -4.38 8.98
CA TYR A 67 7.67 -3.40 9.71
C TYR A 67 9.15 -3.76 9.73
N SER A 68 9.48 -5.05 9.72
CA SER A 68 10.84 -5.53 9.58
C SER A 68 11.36 -5.44 8.13
N ALA A 69 10.53 -4.92 7.20
CA ALA A 69 10.82 -4.89 5.78
C ALA A 69 11.20 -6.27 5.22
N ASP A 70 10.55 -7.32 5.72
CA ASP A 70 10.78 -8.68 5.22
C ASP A 70 10.41 -8.74 3.74
N GLN A 71 11.37 -9.14 2.93
CA GLN A 71 11.25 -9.06 1.48
C GLN A 71 10.12 -9.96 0.95
N SER A 72 9.83 -11.08 1.61
CA SER A 72 8.74 -12.00 1.24
C SER A 72 7.38 -11.34 1.44
N CYS A 73 7.18 -10.67 2.58
CA CYS A 73 5.93 -9.96 2.86
C CYS A 73 5.75 -8.73 1.97
N LEU A 74 6.83 -8.01 1.66
CA LEU A 74 6.77 -6.88 0.70
C LEU A 74 6.37 -7.38 -0.69
N ASP A 75 6.91 -8.52 -1.12
CA ASP A 75 6.61 -9.11 -2.43
C ASP A 75 5.16 -9.60 -2.52
N GLN A 76 4.68 -10.29 -1.48
CA GLN A 76 3.27 -10.68 -1.38
C GLN A 76 2.32 -9.47 -1.38
N LEU A 77 2.70 -8.37 -0.74
CA LEU A 77 1.91 -7.15 -0.75
C LEU A 77 1.91 -6.51 -2.14
N ALA A 78 3.05 -6.49 -2.83
CA ALA A 78 3.18 -6.00 -4.20
C ALA A 78 2.32 -6.83 -5.16
N GLU A 79 2.33 -8.15 -5.02
CA GLU A 79 1.51 -9.09 -5.78
C GLU A 79 0.03 -8.82 -5.54
N GLN A 80 -0.43 -8.75 -4.28
CA GLN A 80 -1.82 -8.44 -3.96
C GLN A 80 -2.26 -7.08 -4.51
N LEU A 81 -1.40 -6.06 -4.49
CA LEU A 81 -1.70 -4.76 -5.08
C LEU A 81 -1.80 -4.83 -6.60
N ASN A 82 -0.95 -5.64 -7.24
CA ASN A 82 -1.00 -5.89 -8.68
C ASN A 82 -2.25 -6.68 -9.07
N GLU A 83 -2.69 -7.65 -8.27
CA GLU A 83 -3.93 -8.41 -8.48
C GLU A 83 -5.17 -7.54 -8.26
N ARG A 84 -5.17 -6.68 -7.24
CA ARG A 84 -6.26 -5.72 -6.95
C ARG A 84 -6.39 -4.58 -7.97
N ARG A 85 -5.56 -4.56 -9.02
CA ARG A 85 -5.69 -3.68 -10.19
C ARG A 85 -6.99 -3.93 -10.97
N ILE A 86 -7.66 -5.06 -10.73
CA ILE A 86 -8.84 -5.52 -11.45
C ILE A 86 -10.08 -5.48 -10.53
N ILE A 87 -10.62 -4.29 -10.27
CA ILE A 87 -12.02 -4.10 -9.87
C ILE A 87 -12.48 -2.69 -10.25
#